data_AF-A0A4Z0LRH3-F1
#
_entry.id   AF-A0A4Z0LRH3-F1
#
_cell.length_a   1.000
_cell.length_b   1.000
_cell.length_c   1.000
_cell.angle_alpha   90.00
_cell.angle_beta   90.00
_cell.angle_gamma   90.00
#
_symmetry.space_group_name_H-M   'P 1'
#
loop_
_entity.id
_entity.type
_entity.pdbx_description
1 polymer ?
#
loop_
_entity_poly.entity_id
_entity_poly.type
_entity_poly.pdbx_seq_one_letter_code
_entity_poly.pdbx_strand_id
1 'polypeptide(L)'
;PSIQPEAASERCDGTDGSLVIAATTRPDGLDAALLRPGRFDRQVVVGLPDVRGREQILKVHMRRVPLATDIDAAIIARGTPGFSGADLANLVNEAALFAARGNKRVVSMVEFEKAKDKIMMGAERRSMVMTEAQKESTAYHEAGHAIIGRLVPAHDPVHKVTIIPRGRALGVTFFLPEGDAISASRQKLESQISTLYGGRLAEEIIYGAEHVSTGASNDIKVATNLARNMVTQWGVAERLGRG
;
A
#
# COMPACT_ATOMS: atom_id res chain seq x y z
N PRO A 1 -6.52 -11.12 25.96
CA PRO A 1 -6.63 -12.59 26.06
C PRO A 1 -5.55 -13.25 25.18
N SER A 2 -4.41 -13.53 25.79
CA SER A 2 -3.27 -14.22 25.21
C SER A 2 -3.62 -15.68 24.94
N ILE A 3 -3.76 -16.03 23.66
CA ILE A 3 -3.88 -17.42 23.23
C ILE A 3 -2.46 -17.99 23.24
N GLN A 4 -2.17 -18.85 24.22
CA GLN A 4 -0.97 -19.68 24.20
C GLN A 4 -1.14 -20.77 23.12
N PRO A 5 -0.11 -21.08 22.32
CA PRO A 5 -0.15 -22.25 21.46
C PRO A 5 0.11 -23.50 22.31
N GLU A 6 -0.94 -24.26 22.63
CA GLU A 6 -0.79 -25.64 23.09
C GLU A 6 -0.32 -26.49 21.91
N ALA A 7 0.99 -26.70 21.80
CA ALA A 7 1.55 -27.73 20.95
C ALA A 7 1.56 -29.05 21.74
N ALA A 8 0.46 -29.79 21.68
CA ALA A 8 0.47 -31.20 22.05
C ALA A 8 1.16 -31.99 20.91
N SER A 9 2.48 -32.23 21.04
CA SER A 9 3.15 -33.21 20.20
C SER A 9 3.13 -34.56 20.93
N GLU A 10 2.00 -35.26 20.85
CA GLU A 10 2.01 -36.71 21.12
C GLU A 10 2.82 -37.41 20.03
N ARG A 11 3.63 -38.37 20.46
CA ARG A 11 4.41 -39.25 19.59
C ARG A 11 3.41 -40.04 18.73
N CYS A 12 3.24 -39.63 17.48
CA CYS A 12 2.53 -40.44 16.50
C CYS A 12 3.46 -41.60 16.12
N ASP A 13 3.28 -42.74 16.78
CA ASP A 13 3.90 -43.98 16.35
C ASP A 13 3.49 -44.25 14.89
N GLY A 14 4.50 -44.49 14.04
CA GLY A 14 4.41 -44.48 12.58
C GLY A 14 3.21 -45.23 12.01
N THR A 15 2.12 -44.51 11.77
CA THR A 15 1.04 -44.93 10.89
C THR A 15 1.37 -44.40 9.51
N ASP A 16 1.77 -45.33 8.64
CA ASP A 16 2.12 -45.09 7.23
C ASP A 16 1.06 -44.18 6.56
N GLY A 17 1.46 -42.94 6.24
CA GLY A 17 0.67 -42.02 5.40
C GLY A 17 0.18 -40.72 6.04
N SER A 18 0.52 -40.39 7.29
CA SER A 18 0.13 -39.09 7.89
C SER A 18 1.10 -37.94 7.50
N LEU A 19 0.55 -36.84 6.97
CA LEU A 19 1.28 -35.59 6.68
C LEU A 19 0.82 -34.49 7.64
N VAL A 20 1.75 -33.95 8.42
CA VAL A 20 1.48 -32.84 9.36
C VAL A 20 1.95 -31.52 8.77
N ILE A 21 1.05 -30.52 8.75
CA ILE A 21 1.34 -29.17 8.27
C ILE A 21 1.01 -28.18 9.39
N ALA A 22 1.93 -27.23 9.64
CA ALA A 22 1.74 -26.14 10.59
C ALA A 22 2.07 -24.80 9.91
N ALA A 23 1.47 -23.71 10.42
CA ALA A 23 1.73 -22.34 9.93
C ALA A 23 2.10 -21.43 11.11
N THR A 24 3.13 -20.60 10.95
CA THR A 24 3.54 -19.59 11.92
C THR A 24 3.98 -18.32 11.22
N THR A 25 3.74 -17.15 11.84
CA THR A 25 4.30 -15.86 11.41
C THR A 25 5.60 -15.51 12.15
N ARG A 26 6.01 -16.33 13.13
CA ARG A 26 7.23 -16.16 13.94
C ARG A 26 8.02 -17.47 13.96
N PRO A 27 8.78 -17.78 12.90
CA PRO A 27 9.59 -19.00 12.84
C PRO A 27 10.75 -18.97 13.84
N ASP A 28 11.24 -17.78 14.17
CA ASP A 28 12.28 -17.50 15.17
C ASP A 28 11.85 -17.84 16.61
N GLY A 29 10.54 -17.80 16.88
CA GLY A 29 9.96 -18.14 18.18
C GLY A 29 9.67 -19.63 18.38
N LEU A 30 9.96 -20.50 17.40
CA LEU A 30 9.75 -21.94 17.52
C LEU A 30 10.92 -22.62 18.23
N ASP A 31 10.61 -23.63 19.04
CA ASP A 31 11.64 -24.49 19.64
C ASP A 31 12.42 -25.20 18.53
N ALA A 32 13.75 -25.06 18.54
CA ALA A 32 14.65 -25.71 17.61
C ALA A 32 14.50 -27.24 17.58
N ALA A 33 13.99 -27.86 18.65
CA ALA A 33 13.68 -29.28 18.69
C ALA A 33 12.57 -29.68 17.69
N LEU A 34 11.63 -28.78 17.37
CA LEU A 34 10.57 -29.03 16.40
C LEU A 34 11.06 -29.00 14.95
N LEU A 35 12.15 -28.28 14.67
CA LEU A 35 12.73 -28.11 13.35
C LEU A 35 13.79 -29.18 13.00
N ARG A 36 13.98 -30.16 13.88
CA ARG A 36 14.93 -31.26 13.65
C ARG A 36 14.39 -32.25 12.59
N PRO A 37 15.30 -32.94 11.85
CA PRO A 37 14.93 -33.98 10.89
C PRO A 37 13.95 -35.01 11.47
N GLY A 38 12.92 -35.38 10.70
CA GLY A 38 11.84 -36.29 11.14
C GLY A 38 10.70 -35.62 11.91
N ARG A 39 10.66 -34.28 11.95
CA ARG A 39 9.57 -33.46 12.51
C ARG A 39 9.13 -32.40 11.48
N PHE A 40 9.25 -31.11 11.78
CA PHE A 40 9.06 -30.02 10.80
C PHE A 40 10.37 -29.70 10.08
N ASP A 41 10.85 -30.66 9.29
CA ASP A 41 12.13 -30.57 8.57
C ASP A 41 12.01 -29.89 7.20
N ARG A 42 10.79 -29.68 6.70
CA ARG A 42 10.48 -28.89 5.51
C ARG A 42 9.81 -27.58 5.88
N GLN A 43 10.39 -26.47 5.39
CA GLN A 43 9.83 -25.14 5.55
C GLN A 43 9.49 -24.57 4.18
N VAL A 44 8.26 -24.08 4.05
CA VAL A 44 7.80 -23.35 2.87
C VAL A 44 7.44 -21.95 3.31
N VAL A 45 8.21 -20.97 2.84
CA VAL A 45 7.94 -19.56 3.12
C VAL A 45 6.90 -19.05 2.14
N VAL A 46 5.76 -18.62 2.66
CA VAL A 46 4.70 -17.97 1.88
C VAL A 46 4.83 -16.46 2.07
N GLY A 47 5.41 -15.79 1.08
CA GLY A 47 5.53 -14.33 1.06
C GLY A 47 4.24 -13.62 0.64
N LEU A 48 4.30 -12.29 0.60
CA LEU A 48 3.23 -11.49 0.00
C LEU A 48 3.12 -11.77 -1.51
N PRO A 49 1.92 -11.76 -2.08
CA PRO A 49 1.72 -11.98 -3.51
C PRO A 49 2.27 -10.81 -4.35
N ASP A 50 2.87 -11.15 -5.49
CA ASP A 50 3.21 -10.19 -6.54
C ASP A 50 1.94 -9.68 -7.25
N VAL A 51 2.07 -8.71 -8.16
CA VAL A 51 0.94 -8.12 -8.89
C VAL A 51 0.05 -9.15 -9.59
N ARG A 52 0.65 -10.21 -10.16
CA ARG A 52 -0.10 -11.29 -10.83
C ARG A 52 -0.83 -12.17 -9.82
N GLY A 53 -0.17 -12.50 -8.71
CA GLY A 53 -0.78 -13.22 -7.58
C GLY A 53 -1.93 -12.44 -6.98
N ARG A 54 -1.79 -11.11 -6.80
CA ARG A 54 -2.87 -10.24 -6.32
C ARG A 54 -4.06 -10.24 -7.28
N GLU A 55 -3.81 -10.14 -8.59
CA GLU A 55 -4.86 -10.22 -9.61
C GLU A 55 -5.60 -11.57 -9.56
N GLN A 56 -4.88 -12.68 -9.42
CA GLN A 56 -5.47 -14.03 -9.30
C GLN A 56 -6.31 -14.18 -8.04
N ILE A 57 -5.79 -13.73 -6.89
CA ILE A 57 -6.51 -13.75 -5.61
C ILE A 57 -7.78 -12.90 -5.71
N LEU A 58 -7.69 -11.70 -6.28
CA LEU A 58 -8.84 -10.83 -6.53
C LEU A 58 -9.88 -11.56 -7.37
N LYS A 59 -9.50 -12.17 -8.50
CA LYS A 59 -10.41 -12.93 -9.36
C LYS A 59 -11.12 -14.07 -8.62
N VAL A 60 -10.47 -14.74 -7.67
CA VAL A 60 -11.10 -15.78 -6.84
C VAL A 60 -12.16 -15.18 -5.92
N HIS A 61 -11.86 -14.11 -5.20
CA HIS A 61 -12.80 -13.49 -4.27
C HIS A 61 -13.95 -12.75 -4.99
N MET A 62 -13.66 -12.17 -6.16
CA MET A 62 -14.60 -11.49 -7.05
C MET A 62 -15.74 -12.41 -7.52
N ARG A 63 -15.52 -13.72 -7.67
CA ARG A 63 -16.56 -14.69 -8.07
C ARG A 63 -17.76 -14.75 -7.11
N ARG A 64 -17.60 -14.30 -5.87
CA ARG A 64 -18.64 -14.36 -4.82
C ARG A 64 -19.55 -13.13 -4.81
N VAL A 65 -19.31 -12.15 -5.69
CA VAL A 65 -19.95 -10.84 -5.67
C VAL A 65 -20.49 -10.52 -7.08
N PRO A 66 -21.68 -9.92 -7.23
CA PRO A 66 -22.17 -9.49 -8.54
C PRO A 66 -21.35 -8.30 -9.03
N LEU A 67 -20.63 -8.47 -10.15
CA LEU A 67 -19.73 -7.45 -10.71
C LEU A 67 -20.35 -6.78 -11.92
N ALA A 68 -20.00 -5.51 -12.13
CA ALA A 68 -20.22 -4.84 -13.39
C ALA A 68 -19.22 -5.32 -14.47
N THR A 69 -19.54 -5.06 -15.74
CA THR A 69 -18.72 -5.51 -16.89
C THR A 69 -17.41 -4.73 -17.05
N ASP A 70 -17.26 -3.59 -16.36
CA ASP A 70 -16.13 -2.68 -16.45
C ASP A 70 -15.02 -2.97 -15.42
N ILE A 71 -15.13 -4.08 -14.68
CA ILE A 71 -14.14 -4.44 -13.65
C ILE A 71 -12.84 -4.91 -14.30
N ASP A 72 -11.76 -4.20 -14.00
CA ASP A 72 -10.39 -4.60 -14.32
C ASP A 72 -9.61 -4.93 -13.03
N ALA A 73 -9.43 -6.23 -12.78
CA ALA A 73 -8.68 -6.73 -11.64
C ALA A 73 -7.19 -6.35 -11.67
N ALA A 74 -6.61 -6.14 -12.87
CA ALA A 74 -5.19 -5.78 -13.00
C ALA A 74 -4.94 -4.34 -12.52
N ILE A 75 -5.87 -3.42 -12.75
CA ILE A 75 -5.79 -2.06 -12.20
C ILE A 75 -5.84 -2.09 -10.66
N ILE A 76 -6.76 -2.86 -10.09
CA ILE A 76 -6.89 -3.01 -8.63
C ILE A 76 -5.64 -3.66 -8.03
N ALA A 77 -5.08 -4.68 -8.68
CA ALA A 77 -3.87 -5.37 -8.23
C ALA A 77 -2.63 -4.45 -8.22
N ARG A 78 -2.48 -3.59 -9.24
CA ARG A 78 -1.41 -2.57 -9.28
C ARG A 78 -1.59 -1.51 -8.19
N GLY A 79 -2.82 -1.18 -7.84
CA GLY A 79 -3.14 -0.20 -6.79
C GLY A 79 -3.03 -0.72 -5.36
N THR A 80 -2.72 -2.01 -5.15
CA THR A 80 -2.69 -2.67 -3.84
C THR A 80 -1.32 -3.31 -3.50
N PRO A 81 -0.19 -2.59 -3.69
CA PRO A 81 1.12 -3.13 -3.37
C PRO A 81 1.21 -3.49 -1.88
N GLY A 82 1.81 -4.65 -1.59
CA GLY A 82 1.98 -5.15 -0.22
C GLY A 82 0.73 -5.77 0.43
N PHE A 83 -0.39 -5.85 -0.29
CA PHE A 83 -1.60 -6.49 0.24
C PHE A 83 -1.41 -8.01 0.34
N SER A 84 -1.81 -8.58 1.47
CA SER A 84 -1.93 -10.03 1.64
C SER A 84 -3.21 -10.56 0.98
N GLY A 85 -3.34 -11.88 0.89
CA GLY A 85 -4.58 -12.49 0.41
C GLY A 85 -5.81 -12.12 1.27
N ALA A 86 -5.63 -11.96 2.57
CA ALA A 86 -6.68 -11.52 3.48
C ALA A 86 -7.08 -10.06 3.22
N ASP A 87 -6.11 -9.18 2.94
CA ASP A 87 -6.39 -7.77 2.63
C ASP A 87 -7.17 -7.63 1.32
N LEU A 88 -6.84 -8.42 0.31
CA LEU A 88 -7.57 -8.46 -0.97
C LEU A 88 -8.98 -9.02 -0.82
N ALA A 89 -9.17 -10.06 0.01
CA ALA A 89 -10.49 -10.57 0.34
C ALA A 89 -11.34 -9.50 1.04
N ASN A 90 -10.74 -8.77 1.98
CA ASN A 90 -11.39 -7.66 2.67
C ASN A 90 -11.70 -6.50 1.73
N LEU A 91 -10.83 -6.19 0.75
CA LEU A 91 -11.08 -5.18 -0.27
C LEU A 91 -12.34 -5.49 -1.09
N VAL A 92 -12.50 -6.74 -1.54
CA VAL A 92 -13.70 -7.18 -2.28
C VAL A 92 -14.95 -7.06 -1.41
N ASN A 93 -14.86 -7.43 -0.13
CA ASN A 93 -15.97 -7.30 0.80
C ASN A 93 -16.37 -5.84 1.04
N GLU A 94 -15.41 -4.95 1.26
CA GLU A 94 -15.65 -3.51 1.40
C GLU A 94 -16.28 -2.89 0.15
N ALA A 95 -15.83 -3.32 -1.05
CA ALA A 95 -16.45 -2.88 -2.30
C ALA A 95 -17.92 -3.32 -2.40
N ALA A 96 -18.23 -4.55 -2.01
CA ALA A 96 -19.61 -5.04 -1.94
C ALA A 96 -20.46 -4.25 -0.94
N LEU A 97 -19.91 -3.91 0.23
CA LEU A 97 -20.58 -3.07 1.23
C LEU A 97 -20.85 -1.65 0.70
N PHE A 98 -19.92 -1.07 -0.06
CA PHE A 98 -20.15 0.23 -0.72
C PHE A 98 -21.27 0.16 -1.76
N ALA A 99 -21.34 -0.91 -2.56
CA ALA A 99 -22.44 -1.11 -3.50
C ALA A 99 -23.79 -1.25 -2.77
N ALA A 100 -23.85 -2.07 -1.72
CA ALA A 100 -25.05 -2.28 -0.92
C ALA A 100 -25.54 -0.98 -0.28
N ARG A 101 -24.64 -0.17 0.31
CA ARG A 101 -24.98 1.15 0.87
C ARG A 101 -25.49 2.14 -0.18
N GLY A 102 -25.04 2.00 -1.42
CA GLY A 102 -25.49 2.79 -2.55
C GLY A 102 -26.74 2.25 -3.23
N ASN A 103 -27.40 1.22 -2.66
CA ASN A 103 -28.52 0.49 -3.27
C ASN A 103 -28.22 0.00 -4.70
N LYS A 104 -26.94 -0.32 -4.99
CA LYS A 104 -26.52 -0.89 -6.28
C LYS A 104 -26.65 -2.41 -6.25
N ARG A 105 -27.08 -2.98 -7.38
CA ARG A 105 -27.19 -4.44 -7.57
C ARG A 105 -25.87 -5.10 -7.96
N VAL A 106 -24.94 -4.33 -8.52
CA VAL A 106 -23.62 -4.79 -8.99
C VAL A 106 -22.53 -3.88 -8.43
N VAL A 107 -21.35 -4.44 -8.21
CA VAL A 107 -20.14 -3.75 -7.77
C VAL A 107 -19.36 -3.30 -9.00
N SER A 108 -19.10 -1.99 -9.11
CA SER A 108 -18.32 -1.40 -10.20
C SER A 108 -16.92 -0.99 -9.75
N MET A 109 -16.08 -0.54 -10.68
CA MET A 109 -14.73 -0.05 -10.36
C MET A 109 -14.75 1.09 -9.34
N VAL A 110 -15.81 1.90 -9.33
CA VAL A 110 -15.99 3.00 -8.37
C VAL A 110 -16.06 2.49 -6.93
N GLU A 111 -16.72 1.36 -6.69
CA GLU A 111 -16.80 0.77 -5.35
C GLU A 111 -15.47 0.15 -4.91
N PHE A 112 -14.73 -0.46 -5.83
CA PHE A 112 -13.37 -0.94 -5.56
C PHE A 112 -12.40 0.20 -5.24
N GLU A 113 -12.46 1.31 -5.97
CA GLU A 113 -11.66 2.50 -5.67
C GLU A 113 -11.99 3.08 -4.28
N LYS A 114 -13.29 3.17 -3.93
CA LYS A 114 -13.70 3.61 -2.59
C LYS A 114 -13.24 2.66 -1.48
N ALA A 115 -13.33 1.35 -1.72
CA ALA A 115 -12.85 0.34 -0.79
C ALA A 115 -11.35 0.42 -0.58
N LYS A 116 -10.59 0.55 -1.67
CA LYS A 116 -9.13 0.73 -1.66
C LYS A 116 -8.75 1.98 -0.87
N ASP A 117 -9.39 3.11 -1.16
CA ASP A 117 -9.17 4.35 -0.43
C ASP A 117 -9.42 4.19 1.08
N LYS A 118 -10.53 3.53 1.44
CA LYS A 118 -10.89 3.30 2.84
C LYS A 118 -9.83 2.45 3.56
N ILE A 119 -9.34 1.39 2.93
CA ILE A 119 -8.36 0.49 3.54
C ILE A 119 -7.00 1.18 3.68
N MET A 120 -6.56 1.89 2.64
CA MET A 120 -5.22 2.52 2.63
C MET A 120 -5.15 3.80 3.47
N MET A 121 -6.19 4.64 3.42
CA MET A 121 -6.17 5.99 4.01
C MET A 121 -7.15 6.17 5.16
N GLY A 122 -8.06 5.22 5.38
CA GLY A 122 -9.14 5.33 6.35
C GLY A 122 -10.43 5.90 5.76
N ALA A 123 -11.46 5.96 6.60
CA ALA A 123 -12.78 6.43 6.18
C ALA A 123 -12.78 7.93 5.82
N GLU A 124 -13.68 8.28 4.90
CA GLU A 124 -13.97 9.67 4.51
C GLU A 124 -14.49 10.48 5.70
N ARG A 125 -13.94 11.68 5.90
CA ARG A 125 -14.33 12.55 7.02
C ARG A 125 -15.41 13.55 6.60
N ARG A 126 -16.63 13.06 6.38
CA ARG A 126 -17.77 13.90 5.93
C ARG A 126 -18.17 15.02 6.89
N SER A 127 -17.90 14.84 8.18
CA SER A 127 -18.19 15.86 9.21
C SER A 127 -17.09 16.92 9.34
N MET A 128 -15.94 16.74 8.67
CA MET A 128 -14.87 17.72 8.70
C MET A 128 -15.22 18.88 7.77
N VAL A 129 -15.50 20.03 8.36
CA VAL A 129 -15.72 21.28 7.61
C VAL A 129 -14.36 21.94 7.40
N MET A 130 -13.94 22.05 6.14
CA MET A 130 -12.79 22.83 5.73
C MET A 130 -13.25 24.18 5.21
N THR A 131 -12.55 25.25 5.58
CA THR A 131 -12.79 26.57 4.98
C THR A 131 -12.39 26.56 3.50
N GLU A 132 -12.91 27.49 2.70
CA GLU A 132 -12.54 27.57 1.27
C GLU A 132 -11.04 27.77 1.10
N ALA A 133 -10.40 28.59 1.93
CA ALA A 133 -8.95 28.79 1.93
C ALA A 133 -8.18 27.48 2.23
N GLN A 134 -8.67 26.62 3.13
CA GLN A 134 -8.04 25.32 3.41
C GLN A 134 -8.20 24.34 2.25
N LYS A 135 -9.37 24.33 1.59
CA LYS A 135 -9.60 23.51 0.39
C LYS A 135 -8.72 23.95 -0.76
N GLU A 136 -8.61 25.26 -0.98
CA GLU A 136 -7.76 25.85 -2.02
C GLU A 136 -6.29 25.53 -1.77
N SER A 137 -5.80 25.74 -0.54
CA SER A 137 -4.43 25.39 -0.16
C SER A 137 -4.15 23.90 -0.38
N THR A 138 -5.07 23.02 0.02
CA THR A 138 -4.96 21.57 -0.24
C THR A 138 -4.97 21.26 -1.74
N ALA A 139 -5.78 21.97 -2.54
CA ALA A 139 -5.81 21.77 -3.98
C ALA A 139 -4.48 22.14 -4.65
N TYR A 140 -3.87 23.26 -4.27
CA TYR A 140 -2.54 23.62 -4.78
C TYR A 140 -1.47 22.65 -4.32
N HIS A 141 -1.54 22.18 -3.07
CA HIS A 141 -0.63 21.17 -2.55
C HIS A 141 -0.66 19.88 -3.40
N GLU A 142 -1.85 19.32 -3.62
CA GLU A 142 -2.01 18.12 -4.43
C GLU A 142 -1.69 18.36 -5.92
N ALA A 143 -2.00 19.54 -6.45
CA ALA A 143 -1.60 19.92 -7.80
C ALA A 143 -0.07 19.95 -7.94
N GLY A 144 0.65 20.43 -6.91
CA GLY A 144 2.12 20.40 -6.86
C GLY A 144 2.67 18.99 -7.01
N HIS A 145 2.16 18.02 -6.24
CA HIS A 145 2.54 16.62 -6.39
C HIS A 145 2.23 16.08 -7.80
N ALA A 146 1.03 16.33 -8.31
CA ALA A 146 0.59 15.81 -9.60
C ALA A 146 1.40 16.38 -10.77
N ILE A 147 1.66 17.68 -10.78
CA ILE A 147 2.43 18.36 -11.83
C ILE A 147 3.87 17.87 -11.82
N ILE A 148 4.54 17.90 -10.67
CA ILE A 148 5.93 17.46 -10.58
C ILE A 148 6.04 15.98 -10.95
N GLY A 149 5.19 15.12 -10.38
CA GLY A 149 5.17 13.69 -10.69
C GLY A 149 4.94 13.38 -12.17
N ARG A 150 4.26 14.26 -12.91
CA ARG A 150 4.04 14.12 -14.35
C ARG A 150 5.22 14.60 -15.22
N LEU A 151 6.03 15.53 -14.70
CA LEU A 151 7.12 16.20 -15.42
C LEU A 151 8.50 15.55 -15.17
N VAL A 152 8.71 14.93 -14.01
CA VAL A 152 9.97 14.26 -13.68
C VAL A 152 10.24 13.08 -14.63
N PRO A 153 11.52 12.76 -14.91
CA PRO A 153 11.88 11.79 -15.95
C PRO A 153 11.49 10.35 -15.63
N ALA A 154 11.38 9.98 -14.35
CA ALA A 154 11.06 8.61 -13.94
C ALA A 154 10.15 8.61 -12.71
N HIS A 155 8.84 8.56 -12.91
CA HIS A 155 7.87 8.41 -11.82
C HIS A 155 6.69 7.55 -12.27
N ASP A 156 5.99 6.95 -11.31
CA ASP A 156 4.77 6.20 -11.63
C ASP A 156 3.69 7.19 -12.11
N PRO A 157 2.81 6.80 -13.05
CA PRO A 157 1.79 7.70 -13.59
C PRO A 157 0.78 8.11 -12.52
N VAL A 158 0.35 9.38 -12.58
CA VAL A 158 -0.76 9.89 -11.76
C VAL A 158 -2.03 9.12 -12.12
N HIS A 159 -2.67 8.52 -11.11
CA HIS A 159 -3.90 7.76 -11.27
C HIS A 159 -5.11 8.50 -10.70
N LYS A 160 -4.95 9.17 -9.56
CA LYS A 160 -6.03 9.94 -8.95
C LYS A 160 -5.50 11.11 -8.15
N VAL A 161 -6.19 12.24 -8.22
CA VAL A 161 -5.97 13.41 -7.37
C VAL A 161 -7.28 13.74 -6.67
N THR A 162 -7.26 13.97 -5.36
CA THR A 162 -8.46 14.35 -4.62
C THR A 162 -8.11 15.22 -3.42
N ILE A 163 -8.98 16.18 -3.10
CA ILE A 163 -8.92 17.02 -1.90
C ILE A 163 -9.95 16.60 -0.84
N ILE A 164 -10.48 15.37 -0.97
CA ILE A 164 -11.48 14.83 -0.04
C ILE A 164 -10.73 14.26 1.17
N PRO A 165 -10.96 14.77 2.40
CA PRO A 165 -10.22 14.32 3.57
C PRO A 165 -10.56 12.87 3.95
N ARG A 166 -9.53 12.06 4.17
CA ARG A 166 -9.62 10.64 4.55
C ARG A 166 -8.62 10.32 5.66
N GLY A 167 -9.13 9.73 6.75
CA GLY A 167 -8.30 9.44 7.92
C GLY A 167 -7.48 10.65 8.39
N ARG A 168 -6.16 10.58 8.25
CA ARG A 168 -5.22 11.66 8.61
C ARG A 168 -4.86 12.61 7.45
N ALA A 169 -5.19 12.26 6.21
CA ALA A 169 -4.88 13.04 5.01
C ALA A 169 -6.01 14.03 4.67
N LEU A 170 -5.66 15.24 4.22
CA LEU A 170 -6.61 16.26 3.76
C LEU A 170 -6.84 16.21 2.25
N GLY A 171 -5.82 15.79 1.50
CA GLY A 171 -5.85 15.45 0.09
C GLY A 171 -4.92 14.28 -0.18
N VAL A 172 -4.96 13.76 -1.40
CA VAL A 172 -3.98 12.77 -1.86
C VAL A 172 -3.82 12.81 -3.37
N THR A 173 -2.56 12.69 -3.80
CA THR A 173 -2.15 12.37 -5.16
C THR A 173 -1.66 10.93 -5.18
N PHE A 174 -2.45 10.06 -5.81
CA PHE A 174 -2.16 8.64 -5.92
C PHE A 174 -1.50 8.34 -7.27
N PHE A 175 -0.35 7.69 -7.21
CA PHE A 175 0.37 7.19 -8.38
C PHE A 175 0.18 5.68 -8.48
N LEU A 176 -0.07 5.18 -9.70
CA LEU A 176 -0.30 3.75 -9.93
C LEU A 176 0.96 3.13 -10.54
N PRO A 177 1.67 2.26 -9.81
CA PRO A 177 2.83 1.56 -10.35
C PRO A 177 2.46 0.72 -11.58
N GLU A 178 3.38 0.60 -12.54
CA GLU A 178 3.19 -0.30 -13.68
C GLU A 178 3.31 -1.78 -13.29
N GLY A 179 4.08 -2.06 -12.22
CA GLY A 179 4.27 -3.37 -11.62
C GLY A 179 5.03 -3.28 -10.31
N ASP A 180 5.30 -4.43 -9.69
CA ASP A 180 6.09 -4.49 -8.46
C ASP A 180 7.59 -4.33 -8.80
N ALA A 181 8.21 -3.25 -8.31
CA ALA A 181 9.63 -2.99 -8.52
C ALA A 181 10.47 -3.68 -7.43
N ILE A 182 11.45 -4.50 -7.85
CA ILE A 182 12.42 -5.14 -6.94
C ILE A 182 13.52 -4.15 -6.55
N SER A 183 13.88 -3.23 -7.45
CA SER A 183 14.90 -2.20 -7.22
C SER A 183 14.52 -0.90 -7.93
N ALA A 184 15.14 0.20 -7.53
CA ALA A 184 14.92 1.52 -8.12
C ALA A 184 16.25 2.15 -8.55
N SER A 185 16.24 2.83 -9.70
CA SER A 185 17.40 3.61 -10.16
C SER A 185 17.54 4.90 -9.36
N ARG A 186 18.75 5.47 -9.33
CA ARG A 186 19.00 6.81 -8.76
C ARG A 186 18.01 7.85 -9.29
N GLN A 187 17.76 7.86 -10.60
CA GLN A 187 16.85 8.80 -11.25
C GLN A 187 15.39 8.64 -10.75
N LYS A 188 14.91 7.41 -10.53
CA LYS A 188 13.58 7.15 -9.98
C LYS A 188 13.48 7.65 -8.54
N LEU A 189 14.51 7.40 -7.73
CA LEU A 189 14.58 7.86 -6.34
C LEU A 189 14.61 9.40 -6.24
N GLU A 190 15.42 10.05 -7.08
CA GLU A 190 15.48 11.52 -7.17
C GLU A 190 14.13 12.10 -7.64
N SER A 191 13.48 11.49 -8.63
CA SER A 191 12.15 11.88 -9.10
C SER A 191 11.06 11.74 -8.03
N GLN A 192 11.14 10.70 -7.18
CA GLN A 192 10.27 10.53 -6.03
C GLN A 192 10.50 11.61 -4.98
N ILE A 193 11.76 11.94 -4.66
CA ILE A 193 12.08 13.06 -3.76
C ILE A 193 11.53 14.37 -4.30
N SER A 194 11.75 14.68 -5.58
CA SER A 194 11.20 15.90 -6.21
C SER A 194 9.67 15.97 -6.07
N THR A 195 8.98 14.86 -6.32
CA THR A 195 7.53 14.78 -6.21
C THR A 195 7.06 15.01 -4.77
N LEU A 196 7.74 14.46 -3.75
CA LEU A 196 7.42 14.66 -2.34
C LEU A 196 7.55 16.14 -1.90
N TYR A 197 8.44 16.91 -2.52
CA TYR A 197 8.53 18.36 -2.27
C TYR A 197 7.55 19.20 -3.10
N GLY A 198 6.83 18.60 -4.06
CA GLY A 198 5.93 19.30 -4.97
C GLY A 198 4.83 20.10 -4.25
N GLY A 199 4.17 19.50 -3.25
CA GLY A 199 3.11 20.19 -2.49
C GLY A 199 3.62 21.38 -1.67
N ARG A 200 4.74 21.21 -0.96
CA ARG A 200 5.42 22.29 -0.22
C ARG A 200 5.80 23.45 -1.13
N LEU A 201 6.41 23.17 -2.28
CA LEU A 201 6.83 24.18 -3.24
C LEU A 201 5.64 24.91 -3.86
N ALA A 202 4.56 24.20 -4.17
CA ALA A 202 3.34 24.82 -4.70
C ALA A 202 2.74 25.80 -3.69
N GLU A 203 2.65 25.44 -2.41
CA GLU A 203 2.21 26.36 -1.36
C GLU A 203 3.12 27.58 -1.25
N GLU A 204 4.44 27.39 -1.26
CA GLU A 204 5.41 28.48 -1.16
C GLU A 204 5.36 29.44 -2.35
N ILE A 205 5.17 28.95 -3.57
CA ILE A 205 5.06 29.77 -4.77
C ILE A 205 3.78 30.61 -4.77
N ILE A 206 2.66 30.04 -4.32
CA ILE A 206 1.35 30.70 -4.38
C ILE A 206 1.14 31.64 -3.18
N TYR A 207 1.54 31.22 -1.98
CA TYR A 207 1.25 31.94 -0.73
C TYR A 207 2.47 32.60 -0.09
N GLY A 208 3.70 32.27 -0.53
CA GLY A 208 4.94 32.77 0.06
C GLY A 208 5.45 31.95 1.24
N ALA A 209 6.73 32.13 1.57
CA ALA A 209 7.46 31.33 2.57
C ALA A 209 6.87 31.38 3.99
N GLU A 210 6.29 32.50 4.39
CA GLU A 210 5.67 32.69 5.71
C GLU A 210 4.34 31.95 5.85
N HIS A 211 3.71 31.56 4.74
CA HIS A 211 2.37 30.96 4.72
C HIS A 211 2.38 29.46 4.40
N VAL A 212 3.55 28.84 4.38
CA VAL A 212 3.64 27.43 4.05
C VAL A 212 3.23 26.55 5.23
N SER A 213 2.35 25.59 4.98
CA SER A 213 1.65 24.83 6.00
C SER A 213 2.50 23.72 6.63
N THR A 214 1.99 23.15 7.72
CA THR A 214 2.51 21.92 8.33
C THR A 214 2.03 20.64 7.63
N GLY A 215 1.19 20.76 6.59
CA GLY A 215 0.64 19.66 5.82
C GLY A 215 1.71 18.78 5.15
N ALA A 216 2.79 19.41 4.67
CA ALA A 216 3.92 18.73 4.03
C ALA A 216 4.81 17.89 4.97
N SER A 217 4.52 17.83 6.27
CA SER A 217 5.38 17.19 7.28
C SER A 217 5.64 15.71 7.00
N ASN A 218 4.62 14.97 6.54
CA ASN A 218 4.78 13.57 6.18
C ASN A 218 5.65 13.40 4.93
N ASP A 219 5.47 14.24 3.91
CA ASP A 219 6.21 14.14 2.66
C ASP A 219 7.70 14.44 2.86
N ILE A 220 8.00 15.46 3.68
CA ILE A 220 9.36 15.78 4.10
C ILE A 220 9.99 14.61 4.86
N LYS A 221 9.24 13.96 5.75
CA LYS A 221 9.73 12.79 6.50
C LYS A 221 10.05 11.62 5.55
N VAL A 222 9.18 11.34 4.60
CA VAL A 222 9.41 10.27 3.60
C VAL A 222 10.61 10.62 2.73
N ALA A 223 10.69 11.85 2.22
CA ALA A 223 11.81 12.31 1.39
C ALA A 223 13.14 12.23 2.14
N THR A 224 13.15 12.64 3.41
CA THR A 224 14.34 12.56 4.27
C THR A 224 14.81 11.12 4.46
N ASN A 225 13.88 10.18 4.71
CA ASN A 225 14.23 8.77 4.86
C ASN A 225 14.75 8.17 3.54
N LEU A 226 14.14 8.54 2.42
CA LEU A 226 14.56 8.10 1.10
C LEU A 226 15.98 8.59 0.78
N ALA A 227 16.24 9.88 0.99
CA ALA A 227 17.57 10.47 0.83
C ALA A 227 18.61 9.84 1.77
N ARG A 228 18.23 9.56 3.03
CA ARG A 228 19.11 8.86 3.98
C ARG A 228 19.49 7.48 3.46
N ASN A 229 18.52 6.67 3.03
CA ASN A 229 18.78 5.32 2.52
C ASN A 229 19.62 5.31 1.24
N MET A 230 19.39 6.28 0.34
CA MET A 230 20.24 6.49 -0.84
C MET A 230 21.71 6.63 -0.47
N VAL A 231 22.00 7.34 0.63
CA VAL A 231 23.36 7.57 1.10
C VAL A 231 23.89 6.39 1.91
N THR A 232 23.14 5.90 2.90
CA THR A 232 23.67 4.99 3.93
C THR A 232 23.53 3.51 3.60
N GLN A 233 22.55 3.13 2.78
CA GLN A 233 22.22 1.73 2.50
C GLN A 233 22.47 1.32 1.06
N TRP A 234 22.24 2.24 0.11
CA TRP A 234 22.27 1.92 -1.32
C TRP A 234 23.50 2.47 -2.05
N GLY A 235 24.40 3.19 -1.36
CA GLY A 235 25.66 3.66 -1.92
C GLY A 235 25.51 4.59 -3.14
N VAL A 236 24.40 5.32 -3.22
CA VAL A 236 24.06 6.17 -4.37
C VAL A 236 24.86 7.49 -4.36
N ALA A 237 25.40 7.88 -3.21
CA ALA A 237 26.17 9.11 -3.05
C ALA A 237 27.64 8.93 -3.48
N GLU A 238 28.05 9.66 -4.52
CA GLU A 238 29.42 9.61 -5.06
C GLU A 238 30.50 10.06 -4.05
N ARG A 239 30.18 11.03 -3.18
CA ARG A 239 31.13 11.63 -2.23
C ARG A 239 31.48 10.77 -1.02
N LEU A 240 30.65 9.78 -0.66
CA LEU A 240 30.84 8.96 0.54
C LEU A 240 31.51 7.60 0.27
N GLY A 241 31.93 7.37 -0.97
CA GLY A 241 32.51 6.10 -1.41
C GLY A 241 31.44 5.05 -1.66
N ARG A 242 31.64 4.26 -2.72
CA ARG A 242 30.89 3.02 -2.92
C ARG A 242 31.53 2.02 -1.94
N GLY A 243 30.82 1.71 -0.84
CA GLY A 243 31.29 0.77 0.17
C GLY A 243 31.70 -0.58 -0.41
#